data_AF-A0A841V3Z8-F1
#
_entry.id   AF-A0A841V3Z8-F1
#
_cell.length_a   1.000
_cell.length_b   1.000
_cell.length_c   1.000
_cell.angle_alpha   90.00
_cell.angle_beta   90.00
_cell.angle_gamma   90.00
#
_symmetry.space_group_name_H-M   'P 1'
#
loop_
_entity.id
_entity.type
_entity.pdbx_description
1 polymer ?
#
loop_
_entity_poly.entity_id
_entity_poly.type
_entity_poly.pdbx_seq_one_letter_code
_entity_poly.pdbx_strand_id
1 'polypeptide(L)' 'MTRFIHDQFAKDYLEELLSSLGEVKSARVVRGEVREIDVWFSPQI' A
#
# COMPACT_ATOMS: atom_id res chain seq x y z
N MET A 1 9.98 -3.11 6.98
CA MET A 1 9.70 -3.98 8.16
C MET A 1 8.64 -3.31 9.01
N THR A 2 7.37 -3.56 8.73
CA THR A 2 6.24 -3.12 9.56
C THR A 2 6.34 -3.82 10.92
N ARG A 3 6.69 -3.07 11.96
CA ARG A 3 6.91 -3.58 13.34
C ARG A 3 5.64 -3.58 14.19
N PHE A 4 4.49 -3.22 13.61
CA PHE A 4 3.26 -3.06 14.37
C PHE A 4 2.04 -3.63 13.66
N ILE A 5 1.16 -4.27 14.43
CA ILE A 5 -0.06 -4.91 13.92
C ILE A 5 -1.08 -3.90 13.36
N HIS A 6 -1.03 -2.65 13.84
CA HIS A 6 -1.87 -1.57 13.31
C HIS A 6 -1.47 -1.14 11.90
N ASP A 7 -0.18 -1.17 11.57
CA ASP A 7 0.27 -0.88 10.19
C ASP A 7 -0.21 -1.96 9.23
N GLN A 8 -0.14 -3.24 9.65
CA GLN A 8 -0.62 -4.34 8.83
C GLN A 8 -2.13 -4.24 8.61
N PHE A 9 -2.90 -3.99 9.68
CA PHE A 9 -4.34 -3.78 9.58
C PHE A 9 -4.71 -2.61 8.67
N ALA A 10 -4.01 -1.47 8.79
CA ALA A 10 -4.29 -0.30 7.95
C ALA A 10 -3.98 -0.58 6.47
N LYS A 11 -2.89 -1.30 6.18
CA LYS A 11 -2.53 -1.71 4.81
C LYS A 11 -3.58 -2.64 4.22
N ASP A 12 -3.96 -3.69 4.95
CA ASP A 12 -4.95 -4.67 4.51
C ASP A 12 -6.34 -4.01 4.31
N TYR A 13 -6.74 -3.13 5.23
CA TYR A 13 -8.01 -2.40 5.15
C TYR A 13 -8.07 -1.45 3.94
N LEU A 14 -7.00 -0.69 3.70
CA LEU A 14 -6.91 0.19 2.54
C LEU A 14 -6.89 -0.60 1.23
N GLU A 15 -6.23 -1.77 1.22
CA GLU A 15 -6.21 -2.66 0.06
C GLU A 15 -7.61 -3.18 -0.26
N GLU A 16 -8.36 -3.69 0.71
CA GLU A 16 -9.74 -4.14 0.49
C GLU A 16 -10.68 -3.02 0.05
N LEU A 17 -10.60 -1.85 0.70
CA LEU A 17 -11.47 -0.71 0.38
C LEU A 17 -11.23 -0.20 -1.04
N LEU A 18 -9.96 -0.03 -1.41
CA LEU A 18 -9.56 0.60 -2.66
C LEU A 18 -9.45 -0.38 -3.84
N SER A 19 -9.45 -1.70 -3.59
CA SER A 19 -9.49 -2.74 -4.63
C SER A 19 -10.69 -2.61 -5.57
N SER A 20 -11.80 -2.06 -5.08
CA SER A 20 -13.00 -1.80 -5.89
C SER A 20 -12.89 -0.56 -6.80
N LEU A 21 -11.92 0.33 -6.53
CA LEU A 21 -11.77 1.63 -7.19
C LEU A 21 -10.55 1.69 -8.12
N GLY A 22 -9.63 0.72 -8.05
CA GLY A 22 -8.44 0.70 -8.89
C GLY A 22 -7.38 -0.29 -8.41
N GLU A 23 -6.15 -0.11 -8.91
CA GLU A 23 -5.02 -0.95 -8.53
C GLU A 23 -4.38 -0.41 -7.24
N VAL A 24 -4.30 -1.25 -6.20
CA VAL A 24 -3.58 -0.97 -4.96
C VAL A 24 -2.33 -1.83 -4.91
N LYS A 25 -1.20 -1.22 -4.53
CA LYS A 25 0.08 -1.90 -4.30
C LYS A 25 0.62 -1.50 -2.94
N SER A 26 0.56 -2.42 -1.99
CA SER A 26 1.17 -2.27 -0.67
C SER A 26 2.67 -2.62 -0.72
N ALA A 27 3.50 -1.93 0.09
CA ALA A 27 4.94 -2.17 0.25
C ALA A 27 5.79 -2.15 -1.04
N ARG A 28 5.67 -1.08 -1.84
CA ARG A 28 6.45 -0.93 -3.08
C ARG A 28 7.81 -0.30 -2.80
N VAL A 29 8.88 -1.03 -3.13
CA VAL A 29 10.25 -0.51 -3.09
C VAL A 29 10.51 0.35 -4.33
N VAL A 30 10.91 1.60 -4.14
CA VAL A 30 11.28 2.51 -5.25
C VAL A 30 12.74 2.24 -5.61
N ARG A 31 12.98 1.54 -6.73
CA ARG A 31 14.34 1.31 -7.23
C ARG A 31 14.95 2.65 -7.68
N GLY A 32 15.78 3.24 -6.83
CA GLY A 32 16.43 4.54 -7.05
C GLY A 32 16.66 5.33 -5.76
N GLU A 33 15.85 5.07 -4.72
CA GLU A 33 15.99 5.68 -3.39
C GLU A 33 15.90 4.61 -2.30
N VAL A 34 16.50 4.85 -1.13
CA VAL A 34 16.30 4.00 0.07
C VAL A 34 14.95 4.36 0.72
N ARG A 35 13.89 4.36 -0.07
CA ARG A 35 12.53 4.70 0.36
C ARG A 35 11.54 3.62 -0.07
N GLU A 36 10.65 3.30 0.86
CA GLU A 36 9.59 2.32 0.69
C GLU A 36 8.25 3.08 0.69
N ILE A 37 7.38 2.77 -0.27
CA ILE A 37 6.02 3.29 -0.30
C ILE A 37 5.14 2.27 0.41
N ASP A 38 4.52 2.69 1.51
CA ASP A 38 3.63 1.82 2.30
C ASP A 38 2.38 1.40 1.52
N VAL A 39 1.74 2.34 0.83
CA VAL A 39 0.56 2.10 -0.02
C VAL A 39 0.65 2.99 -1.26
N TRP A 40 0.60 2.37 -2.44
CA TRP A 40 0.47 3.02 -3.73
C TRP A 40 -0.90 2.71 -4.31
N PHE A 41 -1.73 3.74 -4.51
CA PHE A 41 -3.05 3.59 -5.13
C PHE A 41 -3.07 4.25 -6.51
N SER A 42 -3.52 3.50 -7.51
CA SER A 42 -3.73 3.96 -8.88
C SER A 42 -5.20 3.78 -9.25
N PRO A 43 -6.01 4.86 -9.23
CA PRO A 43 -7.43 4.76 -9.57
C PRO A 43 -7.61 4.35 -11.03
N GLN A 44 -8.60 3.49 -11.31
CA GLN A 44 -9.06 3.20 -12.67
C GLN A 44 -10.36 3.97 -12.91
N ILE A 45 -10.21 5.26 -13.23
CA ILE A 45 -11.29 6.12 -13.73
C ILE A 45 -11.11 6.27 -15.23
#